data_AF-A0AAD1JFR3-F1
#
_entry.id   AF-A0AAD1JFR3-F1
#
_cell.length_a   1.000
_cell.length_b   1.000
_cell.length_c   1.000
_cell.angle_alpha   90.00
_cell.angle_beta   90.00
_cell.angle_gamma   90.00
#
_symmetry.space_group_name_H-M   'P 1'
#
loop_
_entity.id
_entity.type
_entity.pdbx_description
1 polymer ?
#
loop_
_entity_poly.entity_id
_entity_poly.type
_entity_poly.pdbx_seq_one_letter_code
_entity_poly.pdbx_strand_id
1 'polypeptide(L)' 'MQRFMSTKKMAEYLGYHPDYLRKNIGILFFEGEHFFKPPGTKSYRWDVQKMTEWITCKNISTTAQEILNKILA' A
#
# COMPACT_ATOMS: atom_id res chain seq x y z
N MET A 1 0.00 17.10 6.50
CA MET A 1 0.37 16.21 5.38
C MET A 1 -0.78 16.14 4.38
N GLN A 2 -0.50 16.03 3.08
CA GLN A 2 -1.54 15.81 2.06
C GLN A 2 -2.14 14.42 2.27
N ARG A 3 -3.47 14.30 2.32
CA ARG A 3 -4.14 13.00 2.58
C ARG A 3 -4.04 12.02 1.40
N PHE A 4 -4.01 12.52 0.17
CA PHE A 4 -3.99 11.70 -1.04
C PHE A 4 -2.90 12.13 -2.02
N MET A 5 -2.23 11.16 -2.65
CA MET A 5 -1.14 11.39 -3.61
C MET A 5 -1.37 10.68 -4.94
N SER A 6 -0.72 11.16 -6.01
CA SER A 6 -0.66 10.43 -7.27
C SER A 6 0.18 9.16 -7.14
N THR A 7 0.02 8.21 -8.06
CA THR A 7 0.81 6.96 -8.06
C THR A 7 2.31 7.23 -8.06
N LYS A 8 2.79 8.20 -8.86
CA LYS A 8 4.21 8.57 -8.90
C LYS A 8 4.71 9.06 -7.54
N LYS A 9 4.00 10.02 -6.94
CA LYS A 9 4.39 10.59 -5.63
C LYS A 9 4.30 9.57 -4.50
N MET A 10 3.29 8.71 -4.51
CA MET A 10 3.15 7.64 -3.51
C MET A 10 4.30 6.63 -3.63
N ALA A 11 4.65 6.23 -4.84
CA ALA A 11 5.75 5.31 -5.07
C ALA A 11 7.09 5.90 -4.60
N GLU A 12 7.36 7.17 -4.93
CA GLU A 12 8.51 7.91 -4.43
C GLU A 12 8.53 7.99 -2.89
N TYR A 13 7.39 8.28 -2.27
CA TYR A 13 7.25 8.34 -0.81
C TYR A 13 7.55 7.00 -0.13
N LEU A 14 7.14 5.89 -0.72
CA LEU A 14 7.34 4.54 -0.19
C LEU A 14 8.68 3.91 -0.59
N GLY A 15 9.46 4.55 -1.47
CA GLY A 15 10.71 4.00 -1.99
C GLY A 15 10.53 2.88 -3.02
N TYR A 16 9.39 2.83 -3.72
CA TYR A 16 9.09 1.83 -4.75
C TYR A 16 9.01 2.43 -6.16
N HIS A 17 9.15 1.58 -7.17
CA HIS A 17 8.83 1.96 -8.55
C HIS A 17 7.30 2.12 -8.74
N PRO A 18 6.80 3.12 -9.49
CA PRO A 18 5.36 3.35 -9.69
C PRO A 18 4.59 2.13 -10.22
N ASP A 19 5.23 1.27 -10.99
CA ASP A 19 4.60 0.05 -11.52
C ASP A 19 4.33 -1.00 -10.46
N TYR A 20 5.09 -1.00 -9.36
CA TYR A 20 4.81 -1.90 -8.23
C TYR A 20 3.41 -1.67 -7.70
N LEU A 21 3.02 -0.40 -7.48
CA LEU A 21 1.69 -0.07 -7.00
C LEU A 21 0.61 -0.49 -8.00
N ARG A 22 0.82 -0.23 -9.30
CA ARG A 22 -0.15 -0.58 -10.36
C ARG A 22 -0.38 -2.07 -10.51
N LYS A 23 0.69 -2.86 -10.49
CA LYS A 23 0.64 -4.32 -10.66
C LYS A 23 -0.02 -5.04 -9.49
N ASN A 24 -0.05 -4.42 -8.31
CA ASN A 24 -0.59 -5.01 -7.09
C ASN A 24 -1.99 -4.48 -6.72
N ILE A 25 -2.63 -3.71 -7.60
CA ILE A 25 -4.05 -3.34 -7.44
C ILE A 25 -4.91 -4.61 -7.51
N GLY A 26 -5.83 -4.75 -6.55
CA GLY A 26 -6.68 -5.93 -6.38
C GLY A 26 -5.97 -7.14 -5.76
N ILE A 27 -4.66 -7.04 -5.49
CA ILE A 27 -3.85 -8.10 -4.87
C ILE A 27 -3.40 -7.67 -3.47
N LEU A 28 -2.66 -6.56 -3.39
CA LEU A 28 -2.20 -5.97 -2.12
C LEU A 28 -2.95 -4.68 -1.79
N PHE A 29 -3.50 -4.00 -2.79
CA PHE A 29 -4.12 -2.69 -2.63
C PHE A 29 -5.54 -2.71 -3.16
N PHE A 30 -6.47 -2.23 -2.35
CA PHE A 30 -7.91 -2.27 -2.65
C PHE A 30 -8.50 -0.86 -2.78
N GLU A 31 -9.39 -0.69 -3.77
CA GLU A 31 -10.12 0.56 -3.96
C GLU A 31 -11.07 0.83 -2.78
N GLY A 32 -11.13 2.08 -2.32
CA GLY A 32 -11.86 2.49 -1.12
C GLY A 32 -11.05 2.35 0.18
N GLU A 33 -10.01 1.52 0.20
CA GLU A 33 -9.12 1.35 1.36
C GLU A 33 -7.77 2.03 1.13
N HIS A 34 -7.05 1.64 0.09
CA HIS A 34 -5.67 2.09 -0.16
C HIS A 34 -5.62 3.23 -1.19
N PHE A 35 -6.57 3.23 -2.12
CA PHE A 35 -6.68 4.23 -3.16
C PHE A 35 -8.12 4.41 -3.63
N PHE A 36 -8.36 5.44 -4.44
CA PHE A 36 -9.58 5.57 -5.23
C PHE A 36 -9.26 6.11 -6.62
N LYS A 37 -10.18 5.90 -7.58
CA LYS A 37 -10.10 6.49 -8.92
C LYS A 37 -11.14 7.60 -9.07
N PRO A 38 -10.72 8.89 -9.13
CA PRO A 38 -11.65 9.98 -9.39
C PRO A 38 -12.41 9.80 -10.72
N PRO A 39 -13.72 10.09 -10.77
CA PRO A 39 -14.51 10.02 -12.00
C PRO A 39 -13.86 10.82 -13.14
N GLY A 40 -13.89 10.27 -14.35
CA GLY A 40 -13.32 10.93 -15.55
C GLY A 40 -11.79 10.94 -15.61
N THR A 41 -11.08 10.33 -14.67
CA THR A 41 -9.61 10.27 -14.68
C THR A 41 -9.09 8.85 -14.87
N LYS A 42 -7.91 8.71 -15.49
CA LYS A 42 -7.18 7.44 -15.60
C LYS A 42 -6.21 7.21 -14.43
N SER A 43 -6.16 8.13 -13.47
CA SER A 43 -5.12 8.19 -12.45
C SER A 43 -5.66 7.85 -11.06
N TYR A 44 -4.97 6.96 -10.36
CA TYR A 44 -5.29 6.62 -8.98
C TYR A 44 -4.83 7.69 -7.99
N ARG A 45 -5.63 7.90 -6.94
CA ARG A 45 -5.31 8.71 -5.77
C ARG A 45 -5.13 7.78 -4.57
N TRP A 46 -3.91 7.73 -4.06
CA TRP A 46 -3.50 6.82 -3.00
C TRP A 46 -3.61 7.52 -1.65
N ASP A 47 -4.24 6.88 -0.67
CA ASP A 47 -4.35 7.39 0.70
C ASP A 47 -3.01 7.20 1.43
N VAL A 48 -2.40 8.31 1.84
CA VAL A 48 -1.08 8.30 2.46
C VAL A 48 -1.11 7.56 3.78
N GLN A 49 -2.14 7.76 4.59
CA GLN A 49 -2.21 7.12 5.89
C GLN A 49 -2.30 5.60 5.75
N LYS A 50 -3.17 5.11 4.87
CA LYS A 50 -3.38 3.67 4.68
C LYS A 50 -2.16 2.98 4.09
N MET A 51 -1.49 3.63 3.13
CA MET A 51 -0.24 3.11 2.58
C MET A 51 0.91 3.12 3.60
N THR A 52 0.97 4.13 4.48
CA THR A 52 1.93 4.14 5.60
C THR A 52 1.61 3.03 6.62
N GLU A 53 0.34 2.84 6.98
CA GLU A 53 -0.10 1.74 7.86
C GLU A 53 0.31 0.38 7.28
N TRP A 54 0.10 0.19 5.97
CA TRP A 54 0.49 -1.01 5.24
C TRP A 54 2.00 -1.26 5.28
N ILE A 55 2.84 -0.27 4.92
CA ILE A 55 4.30 -0.48 4.84
C ILE A 55 4.96 -0.60 6.22
N THR A 56 4.39 0.07 7.23
CA THR A 56 4.93 0.02 8.59
C THR A 56 4.53 -1.22 9.35
N CYS A 57 3.64 -2.06 8.78
CA CYS A 57 3.27 -3.39 9.28
C CYS A 57 3.25 -3.45 10.82
N LYS A 58 2.47 -2.57 11.47
CA LYS A 58 2.37 -2.57 12.94
C LYS A 58 1.59 -3.78 13.49
N ASN A 59 1.07 -4.65 12.64
CA ASN A 59 0.40 -5.88 13.03
C ASN A 59 0.76 -7.01 12.06
N ILE A 60 1.87 -7.69 12.32
CA ILE A 60 2.02 -9.07 11.87
C ILE A 60 0.90 -9.86 12.58
N SER A 61 0.10 -10.62 11.84
CA SER A 61 -0.91 -11.48 12.48
C SER A 61 -0.21 -12.49 13.38
N THR A 62 -0.81 -12.86 14.51
CA THR A 62 -0.22 -13.83 15.45
C THR A 62 0.23 -15.10 14.73
N THR A 63 -0.58 -15.58 13.79
CA THR A 63 -0.26 -16.75 12.93
C THR A 63 0.97 -16.53 12.05
N ALA A 64 1.11 -15.36 11.42
CA ALA A 64 2.27 -15.05 10.60
C ALA A 64 3.55 -14.91 11.45
N GLN A 65 3.44 -14.35 12.65
CA GLN A 65 4.56 -14.25 13.60
C GLN A 65 5.01 -15.64 14.08
N GLU A 66 4.07 -16.53 14.39
CA GLU A 66 4.36 -17.90 14.81
C GLU A 66 5.09 -18.70 13.72
N ILE A 67 4.68 -18.55 12.45
CA ILE A 67 5.35 -19.20 11.33
C ILE A 67 6.77 -18.65 11.15
N LEU A 68 6.94 -17.33 11.21
CA LEU A 68 8.24 -16.69 11.07
C LEU A 68 9.22 -17.16 12.16
N ASN A 69 8.76 -17.26 13.41
CA ASN A 69 9.56 -17.73 14.53
C ASN A 69 10.04 -19.18 14.37
N LYS A 70 9.29 -20.03 13.65
CA LYS A 70 9.68 -21.43 13.38
C LYS A 70 10.74 -21.58 12.30
N ILE A 71 10.88 -20.61 11.41
CA ILE A 71 11.83 -20.65 10.28
C ILE A 71 13.18 -20.04 10.68
N LEU A 72 13.16 -19.07 11.61
CA LEU A 72 14.36 -18.37 12.09
C LEU A 72 15.01 -19.01 13.33
N ALA A 73 14.42 -20.09 13.86
CA ALA A 73 14.97 -20.91 14.94
C ALA A 73 15.75 -22.10 14.36
#